data_AF-D3BR20-F1
#
_entry.id   AF-D3BR20-F1
#
_cell.length_a   1.000
_cell.length_b   1.000
_cell.length_c   1.000
_cell.angle_alpha   90.00
_cell.angle_beta   90.00
_cell.angle_gamma   90.00
#
_symmetry.space_group_name_H-M   'P 1'
#
loop_
_entity.id
_entity.type
_entity.pdbx_description
1 polymer ?
#
loop_
_entity_poly.entity_id
_entity_poly.type
_entity_poly.pdbx_seq_one_letter_code
_entity_poly.pdbx_strand_id
1 'polypeptide(L)'
;MSQYKDKVVHNKDKNFSLTLENGEVAHLDYTRRLNEFDFYHTFVPVSARGKGIAEILADSAMNYIRETESRVILSCSYLSDRWLPKNPAYAIKSG
;
A
#
# COMPACT_ATOMS: atom_id res chain seq x y z
N MET A 1 -15.57 2.70 10.87
CA MET A 1 -14.16 2.98 10.50
C MET A 1 -13.42 1.66 10.57
N SER A 2 -12.80 1.22 9.47
CA SER A 2 -12.35 -0.18 9.30
C SER A 2 -11.35 -0.61 10.37
N GLN A 3 -11.64 -1.71 11.08
CA GLN A 3 -10.85 -2.25 12.20
C GLN A 3 -9.39 -2.62 11.86
N TYR A 4 -9.02 -2.55 10.57
CA TYR A 4 -7.74 -3.02 10.05
C TYR A 4 -6.73 -1.91 9.82
N LYS A 5 -7.14 -0.63 9.77
CA LYS A 5 -6.22 0.47 9.42
C LYS A 5 -5.06 0.59 10.41
N ASP A 6 -5.37 0.48 11.70
CA ASP A 6 -4.38 0.57 12.79
C ASP A 6 -3.58 -0.73 13.00
N LYS A 7 -3.91 -1.78 12.24
CA LYS A 7 -3.25 -3.10 12.31
C LYS A 7 -2.24 -3.33 11.18
N VAL A 8 -2.10 -2.38 10.26
CA VAL A 8 -1.08 -2.46 9.20
C VAL A 8 0.29 -2.22 9.82
N VAL A 9 1.18 -3.19 9.65
CA VAL A 9 2.57 -3.13 10.12
C VAL A 9 3.46 -2.72 8.96
N HIS A 10 4.30 -1.70 9.18
CA HIS A 10 5.36 -1.34 8.24
C HIS A 10 6.63 -2.13 8.54
N ASN A 11 6.89 -3.18 7.75
CA ASN A 11 8.15 -3.91 7.77
C ASN A 11 9.17 -3.14 6.92
N LYS A 12 10.02 -2.35 7.59
CA LYS A 12 11.01 -1.48 6.93
C LYS A 12 11.84 -2.26 5.91
N ASP A 13 12.05 -1.61 4.78
CA ASP A 13 12.78 -2.09 3.59
C ASP A 13 12.22 -3.37 2.97
N LYS A 14 10.94 -3.68 3.23
CA LYS A 14 10.25 -4.84 2.68
C LYS A 14 8.85 -4.51 2.21
N ASN A 15 7.91 -4.31 3.15
CA ASN A 15 6.50 -4.18 2.81
C ASN A 15 5.64 -3.59 3.94
N PHE A 16 4.41 -3.25 3.59
CA PHE A 16 3.33 -3.04 4.54
C PHE A 16 2.51 -4.33 4.61
N SER A 17 2.26 -4.87 5.80
CA SER A 17 1.55 -6.14 5.97
C SER A 17 0.39 -6.03 6.94
N LEU A 18 -0.64 -6.83 6.70
CA LEU A 18 -1.77 -7.02 7.61
C LEU A 18 -1.99 -8.51 7.82
N THR A 19 -1.87 -8.95 9.08
CA THR A 19 -2.26 -10.30 9.49
C THR A 19 -3.75 -10.33 9.75
N LEU A 20 -4.45 -11.22 9.06
CA LEU A 20 -5.89 -11.44 9.16
C LEU A 20 -6.22 -12.34 10.36
N GLU A 21 -7.48 -12.37 10.76
CA GLU A 21 -7.94 -13.15 11.93
C GLU A 21 -7.72 -14.67 11.76
N ASN A 22 -7.72 -15.15 10.53
CA ASN A 22 -7.43 -16.55 10.19
C ASN A 22 -5.92 -16.85 10.06
N GLY A 23 -5.05 -15.90 10.38
CA GLY A 23 -3.60 -16.03 10.32
C GLY A 23 -2.97 -15.79 8.94
N GLU A 24 -3.76 -15.61 7.88
CA GLU A 24 -3.22 -15.27 6.56
C GLU A 24 -2.71 -13.82 6.52
N VAL A 25 -1.74 -13.54 5.64
CA VAL A 25 -1.11 -12.21 5.54
C VAL A 25 -1.36 -11.60 4.18
N ALA A 26 -1.96 -10.42 4.18
CA ALA A 26 -1.98 -9.52 3.03
C ALA A 26 -0.80 -8.56 3.11
N HIS A 27 -0.23 -8.16 1.97
CA HIS A 27 0.90 -7.25 1.97
C HIS A 27 0.99 -6.39 0.70
N LEU A 28 1.65 -5.25 0.85
CA LEU A 28 2.03 -4.34 -0.21
C LEU A 28 3.55 -4.17 -0.17
N ASP A 29 4.23 -4.80 -1.13
CA ASP A 29 5.69 -4.78 -1.24
C ASP A 29 6.17 -3.54 -1.97
N TYR A 30 7.36 -3.09 -1.57
CA TYR A 30 8.03 -1.96 -2.21
C TYR A 30 9.54 -2.16 -2.28
N THR A 31 10.17 -1.47 -3.22
CA THR A 31 11.61 -1.23 -3.18
C THR A 31 11.88 0.22 -2.81
N ARG A 32 12.99 0.46 -2.11
CA ARG A 32 13.43 1.80 -1.74
C ARG A 32 14.81 2.09 -2.32
N ARG A 33 14.96 3.26 -2.96
CA ARG A 33 16.25 3.78 -3.42
C ARG A 33 16.34 5.25 -3.05
N LEU A 34 17.29 5.61 -2.20
CA LEU A 34 17.44 6.99 -1.70
C LEU A 34 16.11 7.50 -1.11
N ASN A 35 15.51 8.49 -1.76
CA ASN A 35 14.25 9.13 -1.41
C ASN A 35 13.11 8.70 -2.34
N GLU A 36 13.18 7.51 -2.94
CA GLU A 36 12.14 6.98 -3.82
C GLU A 36 11.64 5.62 -3.33
N PHE A 37 10.32 5.45 -3.34
CA PHE A 37 9.63 4.20 -3.04
C PHE A 37 8.86 3.74 -4.27
N ASP A 38 9.15 2.54 -4.76
CA ASP A 38 8.37 1.89 -5.81
C ASP A 38 7.52 0.77 -5.22
N PHE A 39 6.21 0.98 -5.18
CA PHE A 39 5.22 -0.02 -4.76
C PHE A 39 4.85 -0.91 -5.93
N TYR A 40 5.47 -2.08 -5.99
CA TYR A 40 5.45 -2.92 -7.19
C TYR A 40 4.50 -4.13 -7.09
N HIS A 41 4.11 -4.56 -5.88
CA HIS A 41 3.26 -5.74 -5.72
C HIS A 41 2.29 -5.62 -4.55
N THR A 42 1.00 -5.87 -4.81
CA THR A 42 -0.02 -6.01 -3.76
C THR A 42 -0.56 -7.43 -3.77
N PHE A 43 -0.51 -8.10 -2.63
CA PHE A 43 -1.06 -9.43 -2.43
C PHE A 43 -2.18 -9.40 -1.38
N VAL A 44 -3.31 -10.00 -1.73
CA VAL A 44 -4.42 -10.26 -0.81
C VAL A 44 -4.84 -11.73 -0.94
N PRO A 45 -4.86 -12.49 0.17
CA PRO A 45 -5.36 -13.86 0.20
C PRO A 45 -6.77 -13.96 -0.38
N VAL A 46 -7.07 -15.08 -1.06
CA VAL A 46 -8.35 -15.27 -1.75
C VAL A 46 -9.54 -15.12 -0.79
N SER A 47 -9.41 -15.64 0.43
CA SER A 47 -10.37 -15.55 1.54
C SER A 47 -10.74 -14.11 1.95
N ALA A 48 -9.90 -13.14 1.60
CA ALA A 48 -10.00 -11.73 2.00
C ALA A 48 -10.19 -10.77 0.82
N ARG A 49 -10.25 -11.28 -0.42
CA ARG A 49 -10.56 -10.46 -1.60
C ARG A 49 -11.97 -9.88 -1.49
N GLY A 50 -12.17 -8.71 -2.09
CA GLY A 50 -13.45 -7.98 -2.05
C GLY A 50 -13.74 -7.26 -0.73
N LYS A 51 -12.89 -7.37 0.29
CA LYS A 51 -13.09 -6.75 1.62
C LYS A 51 -12.34 -5.42 1.81
N GLY A 52 -11.83 -4.82 0.74
CA GLY A 52 -11.09 -3.55 0.80
C GLY A 52 -9.67 -3.64 1.38
N ILE A 53 -9.13 -4.83 1.63
CA ILE A 53 -7.81 -5.00 2.28
C ILE A 53 -6.67 -4.35 1.48
N ALA A 54 -6.70 -4.47 0.15
CA ALA A 54 -5.69 -3.86 -0.71
C ALA A 54 -5.70 -2.31 -0.64
N GLU A 55 -6.89 -1.71 -0.48
CA GLU A 55 -7.04 -0.27 -0.29
C GLU A 55 -6.52 0.19 1.07
N ILE A 56 -6.78 -0.58 2.13
CA ILE A 56 -6.26 -0.30 3.48
C ILE A 56 -4.73 -0.33 3.49
N LEU A 57 -4.11 -1.32 2.83
CA LEU A 57 -2.66 -1.40 2.69
C LEU A 57 -2.10 -0.19 1.93
N ALA A 58 -2.72 0.16 0.81
CA ALA A 58 -2.32 1.30 -0.01
C ALA A 58 -2.44 2.62 0.75
N ASP A 59 -3.57 2.87 1.41
CA ASP A 59 -3.78 4.08 2.20
C ASP A 59 -2.74 4.21 3.31
N SER A 60 -2.46 3.14 4.06
CA SER A 60 -1.45 3.16 5.11
C SER A 60 -0.05 3.44 4.56
N ALA A 61 0.32 2.82 3.45
CA ALA A 61 1.61 3.06 2.80
C ALA A 61 1.73 4.50 2.27
N MET A 62 0.69 5.03 1.63
CA MET A 62 0.73 6.38 1.06
C MET A 62 0.67 7.47 2.13
N ASN A 63 -0.03 7.24 3.25
CA ASN A 63 0.02 8.14 4.39
C ASN A 63 1.43 8.20 4.98
N TYR A 64 2.09 7.03 5.13
CA TYR A 64 3.48 6.99 5.56
C TYR A 64 4.37 7.81 4.63
N ILE A 65 4.27 7.63 3.31
CA ILE A 65 5.12 8.37 2.38
C ILE A 65 4.80 9.86 2.35
N ARG A 66 3.53 10.27 2.48
CA ARG A 66 3.13 11.69 2.51
C ARG A 66 3.79 12.48 3.64
N GLU A 67 4.10 11.81 4.76
CA GLU A 67 4.82 12.42 5.89
C GLU A 67 6.34 12.49 5.66
N THR A 68 6.83 11.94 4.54
CA THR A 68 8.25 11.98 4.15
C THR A 68 8.47 12.87 2.93
N GLU A 69 9.71 13.29 2.71
CA GLU A 69 10.14 13.99 1.49
C GLU A 69 10.41 13.03 0.31
N SER A 70 9.78 11.84 0.31
CA SER A 70 10.07 10.80 -0.69
C SER A 70 9.15 10.88 -1.91
N ARG A 71 9.70 10.54 -3.07
CA ARG A 71 8.96 10.28 -4.31
C ARG A 71 8.32 8.89 -4.27
N VAL A 72 7.15 8.76 -4.89
CA VAL A 72 6.42 7.49 -5.02
C VAL A 72 6.30 7.08 -6.49
N ILE A 73 6.60 5.82 -6.77
CA ILE A 73 6.28 5.11 -8.01
C ILE A 73 5.27 4.00 -7.68
N LEU A 74 4.28 3.83 -8.55
CA LEU A 74 3.20 2.85 -8.42
C LEU A 74 3.28 1.81 -9.53
N SER A 75 4.34 1.01 -9.58
CA SER A 75 4.50 -0.01 -10.63
C SER A 75 3.46 -1.15 -10.55
N CYS A 76 2.83 -1.33 -9.39
CA CYS A 76 1.73 -2.28 -9.25
C CYS A 76 0.49 -1.83 -10.03
N SER A 77 0.01 -2.64 -10.96
CA SER A 77 -1.20 -2.36 -11.76
C SER A 77 -2.45 -2.12 -10.91
N TYR A 78 -2.57 -2.79 -9.76
CA TYR A 78 -3.66 -2.50 -8.82
C TYR A 78 -3.59 -1.04 -8.33
N LEU A 79 -2.40 -0.56 -7.98
CA LEU A 79 -2.21 0.79 -7.48
C LEU A 79 -2.41 1.83 -8.59
N SER A 80 -1.78 1.64 -9.75
CA SER A 80 -1.88 2.55 -10.88
C SER A 80 -3.30 2.61 -11.47
N ASP A 81 -3.94 1.46 -11.66
CA ASP A 81 -5.14 1.37 -12.51
C ASP A 81 -6.44 1.36 -11.68
N ARG A 82 -6.38 1.03 -10.38
CA ARG A 82 -7.58 0.89 -9.54
C ARG A 82 -7.58 1.79 -8.31
N TRP A 83 -6.47 1.90 -7.59
CA TRP A 83 -6.41 2.70 -6.37
C TRP A 83 -6.22 4.20 -6.68
N LEU A 84 -5.26 4.55 -7.54
CA LEU A 84 -4.94 5.94 -7.87
C LEU A 84 -6.12 6.74 -8.49
N PRO A 85 -6.93 6.19 -9.43
CA PRO A 85 -8.08 6.92 -9.98
C PRO A 85 -9.15 7.27 -8.94
N LYS A 86 -9.24 6.48 -7.85
CA LYS A 86 -10.12 6.76 -6.70
C LYS A 86 -9.50 7.72 -5.69
N ASN A 87 -8.18 7.87 -5.74
CA ASN A 87 -7.38 8.66 -4.82
C ASN A 87 -6.54 9.72 -5.58
N PRO A 88 -7.17 10.58 -6.40
CA PRO A 88 -6.44 11.50 -7.28
C PRO A 88 -5.61 12.55 -6.51
N ALA A 89 -5.91 12.78 -5.23
CA ALA A 89 -5.09 13.63 -4.37
C ALA A 89 -3.65 13.10 -4.17
N TYR A 90 -3.39 11.83 -4.48
CA TYR A 90 -2.06 11.21 -4.48
C TYR A 90 -1.42 11.18 -5.87
N ALA A 91 -2.15 11.57 -6.91
CA ALA A 91 -1.61 11.79 -8.24
C ALA A 91 -0.87 13.14 -8.28
N ILE A 92 0.23 13.29 -7.54
CA ILE A 92 1.02 14.53 -7.58
C ILE A 92 2.49 14.25 -7.86
N LYS A 93 2.87 14.76 -9.04
CA LYS A 93 4.20 15.10 -9.57
C LYS A 93 5.22 13.97 -9.57
N SER A 94 5.07 13.13 -10.59
CA SER A 94 6.23 12.79 -11.42
C SER A 94 6.86 14.10 -11.89
N GLY A 95 7.78 14.66 -11.10
CA GLY A 95 8.68 15.72 -11.56
C GLY A 95 9.57 15.18 -12.67
#